data_AF-A0A6S8YKQ6-F1
#
_entry.id   AF-A0A6S8YKQ6-F1
#
_cell.length_a   1.000
_cell.length_b   1.000
_cell.length_c   1.000
_cell.angle_alpha   90.00
_cell.angle_beta   90.00
_cell.angle_gamma   90.00
#
_symmetry.space_group_name_H-M   'P 1'
#
loop_
_entity.id
_entity.type
_entity.pdbx_description
1 polymer ?
#
loop_
_entity_poly.entity_id
_entity_poly.type
_entity_poly.pdbx_seq_one_letter_code
_entity_poly.pdbx_strand_id
1 'polypeptide(L)'
;MAATLGMLTQQNYHFQGYLSPSENLQFSDVPNGLAALDVVPLSGWVQIAVLIGAHEVIVKQREGKAPGDFGTGYFGVAMDDQSSKQLSSLNAEISNGRLAMLGILGMFASEIVHGRPLAEVSWI
;
A
#
# COMPACT_ATOMS: atom_id res chain seq x y z
N MET A 1 -4.10 -1.95 4.07
CA MET A 1 -3.48 -3.25 3.67
C MET A 1 -2.30 -3.04 2.74
N ALA A 2 -2.43 -2.37 1.60
CA ALA A 2 -1.30 -2.16 0.67
C ALA A 2 -0.10 -1.44 1.31
N ALA A 3 -0.34 -0.44 2.16
CA ALA A 3 0.73 0.30 2.84
C ALA A 3 1.59 -0.57 3.78
N THR A 4 0.98 -1.50 4.53
CA THR A 4 1.74 -2.41 5.42
C THR A 4 2.60 -3.38 4.62
N LEU A 5 2.12 -3.83 3.46
CA LEU A 5 2.93 -4.63 2.55
C LEU A 5 4.07 -3.81 1.95
N GLY A 6 3.80 -2.58 1.52
CA GLY A 6 4.81 -1.64 1.01
C GLY A 6 5.99 -1.47 1.97
N MET A 7 5.70 -1.16 3.24
CA MET A 7 6.71 -1.02 4.29
C MET A 7 7.56 -2.29 4.49
N LEU A 8 6.97 -3.48 4.37
CA LEU A 8 7.70 -4.75 4.45
C LEU A 8 8.54 -5.02 3.20
N THR A 9 8.01 -4.71 2.01
CA THR A 9 8.74 -4.92 0.75
C THR A 9 9.94 -4.00 0.62
N GLN A 10 9.82 -2.74 1.05
CA GLN A 10 10.93 -1.77 1.06
C GLN A 10 12.12 -2.26 1.90
N GLN A 11 11.89 -3.08 2.92
CA GLN A 11 12.97 -3.61 3.76
C GLN A 11 13.76 -4.72 3.09
N ASN A 12 13.10 -5.51 2.24
CA ASN A 12 13.67 -6.77 1.74
C ASN A 12 14.07 -6.68 0.27
N TYR A 13 13.47 -5.77 -0.50
CA TYR A 13 13.65 -5.69 -1.95
C TYR A 13 13.66 -4.24 -2.43
N HIS A 14 14.73 -3.88 -3.15
CA HIS A 14 14.82 -2.65 -3.93
C HIS A 14 14.89 -3.01 -5.41
N PHE A 15 14.19 -2.23 -6.25
CA PHE A 15 14.34 -2.36 -7.69
C PHE A 15 15.73 -1.90 -8.09
N GLN A 16 16.39 -2.64 -8.99
CA GLN A 16 17.71 -2.24 -9.50
C GLN A 16 17.52 -1.16 -10.57
N GLY A 17 18.12 0.02 -10.38
CA GLY A 17 18.09 1.11 -11.36
C GLY A 17 17.97 2.51 -10.74
N TYR A 18 17.68 3.49 -11.60
CA TYR A 18 17.49 4.89 -11.22
C TYR A 18 16.03 5.20 -10.96
N LEU A 19 15.74 5.79 -9.79
CA LEU A 19 14.45 6.40 -9.47
C LEU A 19 14.21 7.64 -10.34
N SER A 20 15.25 8.44 -10.54
CA SER A 20 15.19 9.64 -11.40
C SER A 20 16.52 9.80 -12.14
N PRO A 21 16.57 9.53 -13.46
CA PRO A 21 17.76 9.73 -14.27
C PRO A 21 18.22 11.19 -14.33
N SER A 22 17.31 12.16 -14.13
CA SER A 22 17.64 13.59 -14.15
C SER A 22 18.32 14.07 -12.87
N GLU A 23 18.05 13.42 -11.73
CA GLU A 23 18.64 13.74 -10.42
C GLU A 23 19.74 12.72 -10.03
N ASN A 24 20.06 11.76 -10.90
CA ASN A 24 20.99 10.64 -10.63
C ASN A 24 20.68 9.86 -9.34
N LEU A 25 19.40 9.77 -8.94
CA LEU A 25 18.98 9.06 -7.74
C LEU A 25 18.72 7.58 -8.05
N GLN A 26 19.40 6.67 -7.35
CA GLN A 26 19.14 5.23 -7.45
C GLN A 26 18.11 4.78 -6.41
N PHE A 27 17.37 3.72 -6.72
CA PHE A 27 16.41 3.13 -5.77
C PHE A 27 17.09 2.53 -4.53
N SER A 28 18.39 2.21 -4.60
CA SER A 28 19.21 1.79 -3.45
C SER A 28 19.53 2.92 -2.48
N ASP A 29 19.53 4.16 -2.97
CA ASP A 29 19.94 5.33 -2.19
C ASP A 29 18.76 5.93 -1.41
N VAL A 30 17.56 5.39 -1.61
CA VAL A 30 16.35 5.78 -0.89
C VAL A 30 16.36 5.09 0.47
N PRO A 31 16.39 5.84 1.59
CA PRO A 31 16.35 5.25 2.92
C PRO A 31 15.01 4.56 3.15
N ASN A 32 15.02 3.47 3.93
CA ASN A 32 13.80 2.74 4.24
C ASN A 32 12.93 3.52 5.23
N GLY A 33 11.61 3.40 5.09
CA GLY A 33 10.64 3.99 6.01
C GLY A 33 10.22 5.43 5.65
N LEU A 34 9.80 6.21 6.64
CA LEU A 34 9.31 7.59 6.54
C LEU A 34 10.34 8.56 5.96
N ALA A 35 11.64 8.30 6.18
CA ALA A 35 12.70 9.12 5.59
C ALA A 35 12.74 9.05 4.05
N ALA A 36 12.12 8.02 3.44
CA ALA A 36 11.98 7.92 1.99
C ALA A 36 11.18 9.09 1.39
N LEU A 37 10.26 9.68 2.17
CA LEU A 37 9.35 10.72 1.68
C LEU A 37 10.10 11.99 1.25
N ASP A 38 11.19 12.32 1.93
CA ASP A 38 11.97 13.55 1.68
C ASP A 38 12.97 13.39 0.52
N VAL A 39 13.30 12.16 0.12
CA VAL A 39 14.26 11.86 -0.97
C VAL A 39 13.56 11.76 -2.33
N VAL A 40 12.26 11.44 -2.34
CA VAL A 40 11.49 11.28 -3.58
C VAL A 40 11.20 12.66 -4.20
N PRO A 41 11.57 12.90 -5.47
CA PRO A 41 11.36 14.19 -6.12
C PRO A 41 9.87 14.51 -6.30
N LEU A 42 9.53 15.81 -6.23
CA LEU A 42 8.15 16.29 -6.35
C LEU A 42 7.47 15.86 -7.65
N SER A 43 8.21 15.74 -8.76
CA SER A 43 7.70 15.25 -10.03
C SER A 43 7.11 13.84 -9.93
N GLY A 44 7.72 12.95 -9.13
CA GLY A 44 7.21 11.61 -8.87
C GLY A 44 5.91 11.62 -8.07
N TRP A 45 5.82 12.47 -7.04
CA TRP A 45 4.61 12.65 -6.25
C TRP A 45 3.42 13.12 -7.08
N VAL A 46 3.65 14.06 -8.01
CA VAL A 46 2.60 14.54 -8.92
C VAL A 46 2.12 13.42 -9.84
N GLN A 47 3.03 12.60 -10.38
CA GLN A 47 2.63 11.45 -11.22
C GLN A 47 1.76 10.45 -10.45
N ILE A 48 2.12 10.14 -9.20
CA ILE A 48 1.36 9.25 -8.33
C ILE A 48 -0.02 9.83 -8.04
N ALA A 49 -0.11 11.10 -7.65
CA ALA A 49 -1.38 11.76 -7.34
C ALA A 49 -2.32 11.80 -8.55
N VAL A 50 -1.79 12.08 -9.75
CA VAL A 50 -2.58 12.07 -10.99
C VAL A 50 -3.06 10.66 -11.33
N LEU A 51 -2.21 9.64 -11.19
CA LEU A 51 -2.59 8.25 -11.45
C LEU A 51 -3.69 7.78 -10.50
N ILE A 52 -3.53 8.03 -9.20
CA ILE A 52 -4.52 7.67 -8.17
C ILE A 52 -5.82 8.42 -8.42
N GLY A 53 -5.77 9.73 -8.66
CA GLY A 53 -6.96 10.54 -8.94
C GLY A 53 -7.69 10.10 -10.22
N ALA A 54 -6.95 9.79 -11.29
CA ALA A 54 -7.54 9.24 -12.51
C ALA A 54 -8.20 7.89 -12.27
N HIS A 55 -7.54 7.00 -11.50
CA HIS A 55 -8.08 5.69 -11.16
C HIS A 55 -9.38 5.79 -10.36
N GLU A 56 -9.45 6.69 -9.38
CA GLU A 56 -10.64 6.91 -8.56
C GLU A 56 -11.82 7.47 -9.36
N VAL A 57 -11.57 8.33 -10.36
CA VAL A 57 -12.62 8.90 -11.22
C VAL A 57 -13.16 7.87 -12.21
N ILE A 58 -12.31 6.99 -12.73
CA ILE A 58 -12.66 5.99 -13.76
C ILE A 58 -13.32 4.75 -13.14
N VAL A 59 -12.80 4.27 -11.99
CA VAL A 59 -13.29 3.06 -11.34
C VAL A 59 -14.36 3.42 -10.32
N LYS A 60 -15.60 3.51 -10.79
CA LYS A 60 -16.76 3.80 -9.94
C LYS A 60 -17.41 2.52 -9.43
N GLN A 61 -18.00 2.61 -8.24
CA GLN A 61 -18.87 1.56 -7.70
C GLN A 61 -20.09 1.36 -8.59
N ARG A 62 -20.53 0.12 -8.76
CA ARG A 62 -21.77 -0.16 -9.51
C ARG A 62 -22.97 0.28 -8.68
N GLU A 63 -23.85 1.08 -9.29
CA GLU A 63 -25.07 1.53 -8.63
C GLU A 63 -25.94 0.33 -8.21
N GLY A 64 -26.33 0.28 -6.93
CA GLY A 64 -27.21 -0.74 -6.37
C GLY A 64 -26.53 -2.00 -5.81
N LYS A 65 -25.19 -2.08 -5.77
CA LYS A 65 -24.45 -3.17 -5.11
C LYS A 65 -23.89 -2.73 -3.74
N ALA A 66 -23.47 -3.71 -2.93
CA ALA A 66 -22.92 -3.44 -1.60
C ALA A 66 -21.67 -2.53 -1.70
N PRO A 67 -21.45 -1.61 -0.74
CA PRO A 67 -20.26 -0.75 -0.74
C PRO A 67 -18.98 -1.58 -0.85
N GLY A 68 -18.16 -1.28 -1.86
CA GLY A 68 -16.90 -1.99 -2.16
C GLY A 68 -16.96 -2.95 -3.36
N ASP A 69 -18.13 -3.16 -3.97
CA ASP A 69 -18.26 -3.97 -5.18
C ASP A 69 -18.01 -3.14 -6.46
N PHE A 70 -16.81 -3.28 -7.01
CA PHE A 70 -16.39 -2.67 -8.29
C PHE A 70 -16.56 -3.62 -9.48
N GLY A 71 -17.17 -4.80 -9.31
CA GLY A 71 -17.39 -5.77 -10.38
C GLY A 71 -16.16 -6.60 -10.77
N THR A 72 -15.05 -6.49 -10.03
CA THR A 72 -13.79 -7.21 -10.29
C THR A 72 -13.75 -8.62 -9.66
N GLY A 73 -14.73 -8.96 -8.82
CA GLY A 73 -14.84 -10.27 -8.16
C GLY A 73 -13.58 -10.66 -7.36
N TYR A 74 -13.53 -11.90 -6.89
CA TYR A 74 -12.26 -12.48 -6.42
C TYR A 74 -11.53 -13.06 -7.63
N PHE A 75 -10.48 -12.38 -8.10
CA PHE A 75 -9.71 -12.78 -9.29
C PHE A 75 -10.57 -13.04 -10.54
N GLY A 76 -11.54 -12.16 -10.82
CA GLY A 76 -12.37 -12.26 -12.04
C GLY A 76 -13.50 -13.29 -11.97
N VAL A 77 -13.66 -14.02 -10.86
CA VAL A 77 -14.84 -14.84 -10.61
C VAL A 77 -15.93 -13.94 -10.05
N ALA A 78 -17.01 -13.76 -10.82
CA ALA A 78 -18.21 -13.06 -10.37
C ALA A 78 -18.80 -13.80 -9.16
N MET A 79 -18.77 -13.17 -8.01
CA MET A 79 -19.33 -13.70 -6.77
C MET A 79 -20.82 -13.37 -6.74
N ASP A 80 -21.60 -14.02 -7.61
CA ASP A 80 -23.04 -13.78 -7.78
C ASP A 80 -23.89 -14.59 -6.77
N ASP A 81 -23.33 -15.65 -6.21
CA ASP A 81 -24.00 -16.45 -5.18
C ASP A 81 -23.59 -15.98 -3.79
N GLN A 82 -24.59 -15.63 -2.96
CA GLN A 82 -24.53 -15.43 -1.50
C GLN A 82 -24.08 -16.70 -0.75
N SER A 83 -23.02 -17.35 -1.22
CA SER A 83 -22.44 -18.51 -0.61
C SER A 83 -21.79 -18.11 0.72
N SER A 84 -21.87 -19.00 1.71
CA SER A 84 -21.20 -18.84 3.00
C SER A 84 -19.69 -18.53 2.87
N LYS A 85 -19.08 -18.94 1.76
CA LYS A 85 -17.68 -18.66 1.42
C LYS A 85 -17.43 -17.18 1.09
N GLN A 86 -18.36 -16.50 0.42
CA GLN A 86 -18.24 -15.08 0.11
C GLN A 86 -18.30 -14.23 1.39
N LEU A 87 -19.28 -14.48 2.25
CA LEU A 87 -19.39 -13.78 3.54
C LEU A 87 -18.17 -14.04 4.43
N SER A 88 -17.64 -15.26 4.43
CA SER A 88 -16.39 -15.58 5.14
C SER A 88 -15.19 -14.82 4.55
N SER A 89 -15.08 -14.72 3.22
CA SER A 89 -13.99 -13.97 2.56
C SER A 89 -14.06 -12.47 2.79
N LEU A 90 -15.26 -11.87 2.74
CA LEU A 90 -15.47 -10.45 3.04
C LEU A 90 -15.17 -10.14 4.51
N ASN A 91 -15.60 -11.01 5.44
CA ASN A 91 -15.25 -10.87 6.85
C ASN A 91 -13.75 -10.99 7.10
N ALA A 92 -13.06 -11.87 6.36
CA ALA A 92 -11.60 -11.99 6.41
C ALA A 92 -10.89 -10.74 5.84
N GLU A 93 -11.40 -10.15 4.77
CA GLU A 93 -10.87 -8.89 4.23
C GLU A 93 -11.01 -7.74 5.24
N ILE A 94 -12.18 -7.61 5.88
CA ILE A 94 -12.43 -6.56 6.88
C ILE A 94 -11.56 -6.76 8.13
N SER A 95 -11.42 -8.00 8.63
CA SER A 95 -10.59 -8.26 9.81
C SER A 95 -9.11 -7.99 9.54
N ASN A 96 -8.60 -8.39 8.38
CA ASN A 96 -7.25 -8.06 7.93
C ASN A 96 -7.07 -6.56 7.67
N GLY A 97 -8.10 -5.89 7.15
CA GLY A 97 -8.13 -4.44 7.00
C GLY A 97 -7.96 -3.70 8.32
N ARG A 98 -8.71 -4.12 9.36
CA ARG A 98 -8.60 -3.57 10.73
C ARG A 98 -7.21 -3.80 11.33
N LEU A 99 -6.68 -5.02 11.19
CA LEU A 99 -5.32 -5.33 11.63
C LEU A 99 -4.29 -4.46 10.91
N ALA A 100 -4.42 -4.28 9.60
CA ALA A 100 -3.47 -3.48 8.81
C ALA A 100 -3.52 -1.99 9.16
N MET A 101 -4.69 -1.45 9.51
CA MET A 101 -4.82 -0.06 9.97
C MET A 101 -4.07 0.16 11.29
N LEU A 102 -4.20 -0.77 12.25
CA LEU A 102 -3.44 -0.71 13.50
C LEU A 102 -1.95 -0.98 13.28
N GLY A 103 -1.61 -1.92 12.38
CA GLY A 103 -0.25 -2.28 12.04
C GLY A 103 0.55 -1.10 11.48
N ILE A 104 0.00 -0.37 10.50
CA ILE A 104 0.71 0.78 9.91
C ILE A 104 0.91 1.92 10.91
N LEU A 105 -0.08 2.17 11.79
CA LEU A 105 0.05 3.16 12.85
C LEU A 105 1.16 2.78 13.84
N GLY A 106 1.22 1.51 14.24
CA GLY A 106 2.29 1.00 15.09
C GLY A 106 3.66 1.09 14.44
N MET A 107 3.75 0.82 13.13
CA MET A 107 4.97 0.96 12.35
C MET A 107 5.47 2.42 12.31
N PHE A 108 4.60 3.38 12.03
CA PHE A 108 4.96 4.80 12.02
C PHE A 108 5.34 5.32 13.41
N ALA A 109 4.56 4.97 14.44
CA ALA A 109 4.89 5.36 15.81
C ALA A 109 6.26 4.80 16.24
N SER A 110 6.56 3.56 15.87
CA SER A 110 7.85 2.93 16.18
C SER A 110 9.00 3.63 15.47
N GLU A 111 8.81 4.01 14.20
CA GLU A 111 9.83 4.71 13.43
C GLU A 111 10.09 6.13 13.95
N ILE A 112 9.05 6.86 14.35
CA ILE A 112 9.17 8.19 14.95
C ILE A 112 9.90 8.13 16.30
N VAL A 113 9.57 7.15 17.14
CA VAL A 113 10.16 7.02 18.48
C VAL A 113 11.62 6.57 18.43
N HIS A 114 11.95 5.61 17.56
CA HIS A 114 13.30 5.05 17.49
C HIS A 114 14.21 5.76 16.49
N GLY A 115 13.66 6.60 15.60
CA GLY A 115 14.43 7.31 14.57
C GLY A 115 15.09 6.40 13.53
N ARG A 116 14.65 5.14 13.43
CA ARG A 116 15.23 4.11 12.56
C ARG A 116 14.15 3.22 11.95
N PRO A 117 14.36 2.70 10.73
CA PRO A 117 13.40 1.83 10.06
C PRO A 117 13.24 0.49 10.81
N LEU A 118 12.06 -0.14 10.66
CA LEU A 118 11.64 -1.30 11.47
C LEU A 118 12.61 -2.49 11.43
N ALA A 119 13.36 -2.68 10.33
CA ALA A 119 14.33 -3.76 10.20
C ALA A 119 15.48 -3.68 11.22
N GLU A 120 15.81 -2.48 11.73
CA GLU A 120 16.90 -2.28 12.68
C GLU A 120 16.44 -2.46 14.15
N VAL A 121 15.13 -2.40 14.41
CA VAL A 121 14.55 -2.63 15.74
C VAL A 121 14.42 -4.13 16.05
N SER A 122 14.32 -4.99 15.02
CA SER A 122 14.10 -6.43 15.17
C SER A 122 15.31 -7.24 15.66
N TRP A 123 16.51 -6.65 15.69
CA TRP A 123 17.77 -7.33 16.05
C TRP A 123 18.36 -6.91 17.40
N ILE A 124 17.54 -6.32 18.28
CA ILE A 124 17.90 -5.92 19.65
C ILE A 124 16.90 -6.56 20.60
#